data_AF-A0A0C3DFK5-F1
#
_entry.id   AF-A0A0C3DFK5-F1
#
_cell.length_a   1.000
_cell.length_b   1.000
_cell.length_c   1.000
_cell.angle_alpha   90.00
_cell.angle_beta   90.00
_cell.angle_gamma   90.00
#
_symmetry.space_group_name_H-M   'P 1'
#
loop_
_entity.id
_entity.type
_entity.pdbx_description
1 polymer ?
#
loop_
_entity_poly.entity_id
_entity_poly.type
_entity_poly.pdbx_seq_one_letter_code
_entity_poly.pdbx_strand_id
1 'polypeptide(L)' 'HCKRELTHVVWKVLLDEEFIDAYQNGIVVKCYDGKYRRVFPCIFTHSADYPEKVLLAMVRDKGVCPCPWCLIPKTK' A
#
# COMPACT_ATOMS: atom_id res chain seq x y z
N HIS A 1 -7.93 -12.25 -11.51
CA HIS A 1 -8.54 -12.20 -10.15
C HIS A 1 -7.51 -12.55 -9.07
N CYS A 2 -6.78 -13.66 -9.19
CA CYS A 2 -5.83 -14.14 -8.18
C CYS A 2 -4.68 -13.18 -7.77
N LYS A 3 -4.13 -12.35 -8.68
CA LYS A 3 -3.04 -11.44 -8.32
C LYS A 3 -3.48 -10.32 -7.36
N ARG A 4 -4.71 -9.82 -7.51
CA ARG A 4 -5.28 -8.80 -6.61
C ARG A 4 -5.43 -9.37 -5.20
N GLU A 5 -5.99 -10.56 -5.09
CA GLU A 5 -6.18 -11.25 -3.81
C GLU A 5 -4.82 -11.55 -3.15
N LEU A 6 -3.84 -12.02 -3.93
CA LEU A 6 -2.48 -12.22 -3.45
C LEU A 6 -1.87 -10.93 -2.90
N THR A 7 -1.97 -9.82 -3.64
CA THR A 7 -1.48 -8.51 -3.18
C THR A 7 -2.18 -8.09 -1.89
N HIS A 8 -3.51 -8.22 -1.79
CA HIS A 8 -4.24 -7.89 -0.56
C HIS A 8 -3.86 -8.78 0.63
N VAL A 9 -3.64 -10.08 0.40
CA VAL A 9 -3.19 -11.01 1.45
C VAL A 9 -1.78 -10.64 1.91
N VAL A 10 -0.87 -10.32 0.99
CA VAL A 10 0.48 -9.84 1.33
C VAL A 10 0.41 -8.55 2.15
N TRP A 11 -0.42 -7.59 1.76
CA TRP A 11 -0.65 -6.38 2.56
C TRP A 11 -1.22 -6.68 3.93
N LYS A 12 -2.13 -7.65 4.06
CA LYS A 12 -2.69 -8.07 5.35
C LYS A 12 -1.65 -8.71 6.27
N VAL A 13 -0.66 -9.42 5.71
CA VAL A 13 0.46 -9.99 6.47
C VAL A 13 1.46 -8.90 6.86
N LEU A 14 1.70 -7.92 6.01
CA LEU A 14 2.63 -6.81 6.28
C LEU A 14 2.06 -5.75 7.24
N LEU A 15 0.75 -5.53 7.21
CA LEU A 15 0.03 -4.59 8.06
C LEU A 15 -0.67 -5.34 9.19
N ASP A 16 0.12 -6.00 10.03
CA ASP A 16 -0.40 -6.66 11.23
C ASP A 16 -0.85 -5.65 12.29
N GLU A 17 -1.48 -6.14 13.36
CA GLU A 17 -2.02 -5.28 14.41
C GLU A 17 -0.93 -4.48 15.13
N GLU A 18 0.26 -5.07 15.31
CA GLU A 18 1.43 -4.40 15.90
C GLU A 18 1.91 -3.25 15.01
N PHE A 19 1.98 -3.46 13.70
CA PHE A 19 2.32 -2.41 12.75
C PHE A 19 1.29 -1.29 12.76
N ILE A 20 0.00 -1.60 12.79
CA ILE A 20 -1.06 -0.59 12.83
C ILE A 20 -0.97 0.23 14.12
N ASP A 21 -0.76 -0.40 15.27
CA ASP A 21 -0.55 0.29 16.54
C ASP A 21 0.71 1.17 16.50
N ALA A 22 1.82 0.63 15.99
CA ALA A 22 3.06 1.38 15.79
C ALA A 22 2.88 2.57 14.84
N TYR A 23 2.06 2.42 13.80
CA TYR A 23 1.76 3.48 12.83
C TYR A 23 0.94 4.62 13.46
N GLN A 24 -0.03 4.28 14.32
CA GLN A 24 -0.91 5.26 14.97
C GLN A 24 -0.27 5.92 16.18
N ASN A 25 0.39 5.11 17.02
CA ASN A 25 0.85 5.51 18.35
C ASN A 25 2.37 5.70 18.42
N GLY A 26 3.11 5.20 17.43
CA GLY A 26 4.57 5.28 17.36
C GLY A 26 5.25 4.28 18.29
N ILE A 27 6.44 3.81 17.89
CA ILE A 27 7.26 2.90 18.69
C ILE A 27 8.41 3.65 19.35
N VAL A 28 8.68 3.37 20.63
CA VAL A 28 9.79 3.97 21.35
C VAL A 28 11.04 3.12 21.14
N VAL A 29 12.02 3.65 20.41
CA VAL A 29 13.26 2.96 20.07
C VAL A 29 14.44 3.71 20.67
N LYS A 30 15.40 2.97 21.22
CA LYS A 30 16.70 3.52 21.61
C LYS A 30 17.54 3.68 20.35
N CYS A 31 17.75 4.92 19.93
CA CYS A 31 18.59 5.24 18.79
C CYS A 31 20.07 5.00 19.12
N TYR A 32 20.91 4.95 18.08
CA TYR A 32 22.36 4.75 18.20
C TYR A 32 23.05 5.77 19.10
N ASP A 33 22.52 7.01 19.18
CA ASP A 33 23.00 8.07 20.05
C ASP A 33 22.58 7.90 21.53
N GLY A 34 22.02 6.74 21.89
CA GLY A 34 21.59 6.41 23.24
C GLY A 34 20.28 7.08 23.67
N LYS A 35 19.68 7.92 22.83
CA LYS A 35 18.42 8.62 23.12
C LYS A 35 17.23 7.77 22.72
N TYR A 36 16.19 7.81 23.54
CA TYR A 36 14.90 7.23 23.20
C TYR A 36 14.12 8.21 22.33
N ARG A 37 13.64 7.74 21.19
CA ARG A 37 12.77 8.50 20.29
C ARG A 37 11.54 7.68 19.94
N ARG A 38 10.42 8.38 19.75
CA ARG A 38 9.21 7.78 19.20
C ARG A 38 9.28 7.86 17.68
N VAL A 39 9.39 6.70 17.04
CA VAL A 39 9.46 6.53 15.59
C VAL A 39 8.11 6.08 15.08
N PHE A 40 7.64 6.69 14.00
CA PHE A 40 6.42 6.29 13.30
C PHE A 40 6.84 5.58 12.02
N PRO A 41 6.60 4.26 11.89
CA PRO A 41 6.89 3.56 10.66
C PRO A 41 5.96 4.06 9.55
N CYS A 42 6.49 4.76 8.55
CA CYS A 42 5.72 5.23 7.39
C CYS A 42 6.07 4.39 6.17
N ILE A 43 5.10 3.63 5.65
CA ILE A 43 5.29 2.94 4.36
C ILE A 43 5.23 3.98 3.25
N PHE A 44 6.41 4.39 2.77
CA PHE A 44 6.53 5.19 1.56
C PHE A 44 6.15 4.34 0.35
N THR A 45 4.86 4.28 0.03
CA THR A 45 4.35 3.69 -1.22
C THR A 45 4.62 4.58 -2.45
N HIS A 46 5.57 5.51 -2.39
CA HIS A 46 5.80 6.55 -3.40
C HIS A 46 7.01 6.24 -4.30
N SER A 47 7.03 5.07 -4.94
CA SER A 47 7.97 4.76 -6.01
C SER A 47 7.32 4.20 -7.28
N ALA A 48 5.99 4.15 -7.31
CA ALA A 48 5.22 3.75 -8.49
C ALA A 48 4.25 4.89 -8.84
N ASP A 49 4.31 5.39 -10.07
CA ASP A 49 3.34 6.36 -10.55
C ASP A 49 1.95 5.72 -10.54
N TYR A 50 0.90 6.52 -10.36
CA TYR A 50 -0.50 6.05 -10.26
C TYR A 50 -0.88 4.90 -11.23
N PRO A 51 -0.53 4.92 -12.53
CA PRO A 51 -0.77 3.79 -13.44
C PRO A 51 -0.09 2.49 -13.01
N GLU A 52 1.14 2.52 -12.49
CA GLU A 52 1.85 1.34 -12.00
C GLU A 52 1.20 0.78 -10.73
N LYS A 53 0.70 1.62 -9.83
CA LYS A 53 -0.08 1.19 -8.65
C LYS A 53 -1.36 0.48 -9.05
N VAL A 54 -2.06 1.00 -10.06
CA VAL A 54 -3.30 0.41 -10.59
C VAL A 54 -3.03 -0.94 -11.25
N LEU A 55 -1.92 -1.05 -12.00
CA LEU A 55 -1.46 -2.29 -12.60
C LEU A 55 -1.02 -3.32 -11.53
N LEU A 56 -0.24 -2.91 -10.53
CA LEU A 56 0.21 -3.74 -9.41
C LEU A 56 -0.95 -4.29 -8.57
N ALA A 57 -1.93 -3.43 -8.26
CA ALA A 57 -3.12 -3.83 -7.52
C ALA A 57 -4.16 -4.53 -8.42
N MET A 58 -3.93 -4.59 -9.74
CA MET A 58 -4.85 -5.14 -10.75
C MET A 58 -6.28 -4.58 -10.60
N VAL A 59 -6.42 -3.33 -10.14
CA VAL A 59 -7.70 -2.66 -9.98
C VAL A 59 -8.22 -2.39 -11.38
N ARG A 60 -9.21 -3.18 -11.84
CA ARG A 60 -9.69 -3.21 -13.24
C ARG A 60 -8.66 -3.72 -14.26
N ASP A 61 -7.84 -4.71 -13.90
CA ASP A 61 -7.11 -5.51 -14.91
C ASP A 61 -8.10 -6.10 -15.93
N LYS A 62 -7.93 -5.79 -17.22
CA LYS A 62 -8.88 -6.05 -18.31
C LYS A 62 -10.30 -5.47 -18.13
N GLY A 63 -10.48 -4.50 -17.24
CA GLY A 63 -11.75 -3.81 -17.08
C GLY A 63 -12.15 -3.02 -18.33
N VAL A 64 -13.45 -2.78 -18.48
CA VAL A 64 -14.05 -2.08 -19.62
C VAL A 64 -13.49 -0.67 -19.77
N CYS A 65 -13.08 -0.02 -18.67
CA CYS A 65 -12.51 1.33 -18.69
C CYS A 65 -10.98 1.31 -18.51
N PRO A 66 -10.22 2.27 -19.10
CA PRO A 66 -8.76 2.32 -19.05
C PRO A 66 -8.20 2.73 -17.69
N CYS A 67 -8.98 3.43 -16.86
CA CYS A 67 -8.54 3.86 -15.53
C CYS A 67 -9.59 3.55 -14.45
N PRO A 68 -9.23 3.50 -13.15
CA PRO A 68 -10.16 3.20 -12.06
C PRO A 68 -11.26 4.24 -11.89
N TRP A 69 -10.93 5.50 -12.16
CA TRP A 69 -11.82 6.66 -12.05
C TRP A 69 -12.61 6.92 -13.34
N CYS A 70 -12.12 6.43 -14.47
CA CYS A 70 -12.71 6.67 -15.77
C CYS A 70 -13.94 5.77 -15.92
N LEU A 71 -15.04 6.35 -16.41
CA LEU A 71 -16.22 5.60 -16.84
C LEU A 71 -16.24 5.37 -18.37
N ILE A 72 -15.27 5.94 -19.08
CA ILE A 72 -15.16 5.82 -20.53
C ILE A 72 -14.70 4.41 -20.89
N PRO A 73 -15.43 3.66 -21.74
CA PRO A 73 -15.01 2.34 -22.20
C PRO A 73 -13.76 2.39 -23.09
N LYS A 74 -12.97 1.31 -23.10
CA LYS A 74 -11.78 1.14 -23.96
C LYS A 74 -12.12 1.00 -25.44
N THR A 75 -13.34 0.57 -25.74
CA THR A 75 -13.87 0.41 -27.09
C THR A 75 -14.94 1.47 -27.34
N LYS A 76 -14.97 2.04 -28.55
CA LYS A 76 -16.18 2.69 -29.05
C LYS A 76 -17.21 1.63 -29.43
#